data_AF-A0A933MMI2-F1
#
_entry.id   AF-A0A933MMI2-F1
#
_cell.length_a   1.000
_cell.length_b   1.000
_cell.length_c   1.000
_cell.angle_alpha   90.00
_cell.angle_beta   90.00
_cell.angle_gamma   90.00
#
_symmetry.space_group_name_H-M   'P 1'
#
loop_
_entity.id
_entity.type
_entity.pdbx_description
1 polymer ?
#
loop_
_entity_poly.entity_id
_entity_poly.type
_entity_poly.pdbx_seq_one_letter_code
_entity_poly.pdbx_strand_id
1 'polypeptide(L)' 'MQDFEVPLVEAAKRYLKEHYGEDTVSMTVTQNGVEGGNGVLSVDCTVSIGGATSDWSKKFTFRAGKVATMSARMR' A
#
# COMPACT_ATOMS: atom_id res chain seq x y z
N MET A 1 0.68 2.65 20.23
CA MET A 1 1.50 2.96 19.03
C MET A 1 0.77 2.40 17.82
N GLN A 2 -0.25 3.09 17.31
CA GLN A 2 -1.07 2.63 16.16
C GLN A 2 -1.57 3.78 15.24
N ASP A 3 -1.28 5.05 15.55
CA ASP A 3 -1.93 6.17 14.85
C ASP A 3 -1.23 6.60 13.54
N PHE A 4 0.00 6.14 13.30
CA PHE A 4 0.77 6.45 12.09
C PHE A 4 0.50 5.50 10.92
N GLU A 5 -0.13 4.35 11.16
CA GLU A 5 -0.38 3.36 10.10
C GLU A 5 -1.53 3.78 9.20
N VAL A 6 -2.59 4.39 9.77
CA VAL A 6 -3.76 4.87 9.03
C VAL A 6 -3.38 5.81 7.87
N PRO A 7 -2.60 6.91 8.08
CA PRO A 7 -2.25 7.81 6.97
C PRO A 7 -1.37 7.14 5.91
N LEU A 8 -0.51 6.18 6.28
CA LEU A 8 0.33 5.46 5.32
C LEU A 8 -0.50 4.47 4.48
N VAL A 9 -1.44 3.77 5.11
CA VAL A 9 -2.39 2.87 4.44
C VAL A 9 -3.28 3.65 3.47
N GLU A 10 -3.81 4.81 3.88
CA GLU A 10 -4.61 5.66 2.98
C GLU A 10 -3.79 6.20 1.80
N ALA A 11 -2.53 6.58 2.03
CA ALA A 11 -1.63 6.97 0.95
C ALA A 11 -1.35 5.81 -0.03
N ALA A 12 -1.19 4.59 0.48
CA ALA A 12 -1.01 3.39 -0.34
C ALA A 12 -2.28 3.07 -1.16
N LYS A 13 -3.47 3.07 -0.55
CA LYS A 13 -4.77 2.86 -1.23
C LYS A 13 -4.99 3.87 -2.35
N ARG A 14 -4.73 5.15 -2.07
CA ARG A 14 -4.83 6.22 -3.07
C ARG A 14 -3.87 5.98 -4.23
N TYR A 15 -2.62 5.63 -3.94
CA TYR A 15 -1.64 5.31 -4.98
C TYR A 15 -2.09 4.14 -5.87
N LEU A 16 -2.67 3.07 -5.29
CA LEU A 16 -3.20 1.95 -6.06
C LEU A 16 -4.35 2.37 -6.99
N LYS A 17 -5.28 3.18 -6.48
CA LYS A 17 -6.41 3.67 -7.27
C LYS A 17 -5.97 4.59 -8.41
N GLU A 18 -5.10 5.56 -8.13
CA GLU A 18 -4.67 6.58 -9.09
C GLU A 18 -3.75 6.00 -10.17
N HIS A 19 -2.85 5.08 -9.83
CA HIS A 19 -1.86 4.57 -10.78
C HIS A 19 -2.28 3.27 -11.49
N TYR A 20 -3.10 2.42 -10.86
CA TYR A 20 -3.44 1.10 -11.40
C TYR A 20 -4.95 0.90 -11.57
N GLY A 21 -5.79 1.85 -11.14
CA GLY A 21 -7.24 1.67 -11.14
C GLY A 21 -7.72 0.59 -10.16
N GLU A 22 -6.85 0.15 -9.26
CA GLU A 22 -7.11 -0.92 -8.29
C GLU A 22 -7.97 -0.40 -7.13
N ASP A 23 -9.12 -1.03 -6.89
CA ASP A 23 -9.91 -0.82 -5.69
C ASP A 23 -9.40 -1.73 -4.57
N THR A 24 -8.98 -1.14 -3.45
CA THR A 24 -8.51 -1.92 -2.30
C THR A 24 -9.71 -2.52 -1.55
N VAL A 25 -9.83 -3.85 -1.58
CA VAL A 25 -10.86 -4.59 -0.84
C VAL A 25 -10.40 -4.82 0.60
N SER A 26 -9.15 -5.24 0.77
CA SER A 26 -8.52 -5.45 2.08
C SER A 26 -7.05 -5.05 2.01
N MET A 27 -6.50 -4.56 3.10
CA MET A 27 -5.07 -4.27 3.22
C MET A 27 -4.63 -4.43 4.67
N THR A 28 -3.62 -5.27 4.87
CA THR A 28 -3.04 -5.58 6.17
C THR A 28 -1.57 -5.22 6.12
N VAL A 29 -1.12 -4.34 7.02
CA VAL A 29 0.31 -4.01 7.16
C VAL A 29 1.04 -5.22 7.74
N THR A 30 2.04 -5.71 7.02
CA THR A 30 2.90 -6.82 7.46
C THR A 30 4.21 -6.32 8.05
N GLN A 31 4.69 -5.16 7.59
CA GLN A 31 5.87 -4.50 8.15
C GLN A 31 5.81 -2.99 7.87
N ASN A 32 6.11 -2.17 8.87
CA ASN A 32 6.23 -0.72 8.72
C ASN A 32 7.66 -0.27 9.08
N GLY A 33 8.41 0.16 8.07
CA GLY A 33 9.73 0.77 8.23
C GLY A 33 9.75 2.24 7.79
N VAL A 34 8.60 2.93 7.82
CA VAL A 34 8.50 4.34 7.46
C VAL A 34 8.74 5.22 8.69
N GLU A 35 9.80 6.00 8.65
CA GLU A 35 10.19 6.95 9.70
C GLU A 35 10.34 8.34 9.11
N GLY A 36 9.73 9.36 9.74
CA GLY A 36 9.76 10.74 9.24
C GLY A 36 9.26 10.90 7.80
N GLY A 37 8.36 10.01 7.35
CA GLY A 37 7.83 9.99 5.98
C GLY A 37 8.74 9.36 4.92
N ASN A 38 9.81 8.68 5.32
CA ASN A 38 10.72 7.97 4.42
C ASN A 38 10.84 6.50 4.85
N GLY A 39 10.93 5.58 3.90
CA GLY A 39 11.10 4.16 4.19
C GLY A 39 10.17 3.27 3.39
N VAL A 40 9.87 2.08 3.90
CA VAL A 40 9.05 1.09 3.19
C VAL A 40 7.91 0.59 4.06
N LEU A 41 6.69 0.61 3.51
CA LEU A 41 5.52 -0.06 4.05
C LEU A 41 5.28 -1.35 3.26
N SER A 42 5.33 -2.50 3.92
CA SER A 42 4.97 -3.78 3.34
C SER A 42 3.55 -4.16 3.77
N VAL A 43 2.74 -4.59 2.81
CA VAL A 43 1.35 -4.98 3.04
C VAL A 43 1.02 -6.25 2.28
N ASP A 44 0.07 -7.00 2.83
CA ASP A 44 -0.72 -7.97 2.08
C ASP A 44 -2.08 -7.34 1.80
N CYS A 45 -2.56 -7.44 0.57
CA CYS A 45 -3.81 -6.80 0.15
C CYS A 45 -4.57 -7.63 -0.88
N THR A 46 -5.89 -7.53 -0.82
CA THR A 46 -6.79 -7.97 -1.89
C THR A 46 -7.23 -6.72 -2.65
N VAL A 47 -7.02 -6.71 -3.96
CA VAL A 47 -7.45 -5.62 -4.85
C VAL A 47 -8.46 -6.13 -5.87
N SER A 48 -9.34 -5.24 -6.33
CA SER A 48 -10.30 -5.50 -7.41
C SER A 48 -10.01 -4.60 -8.61
N ILE A 49 -9.98 -5.19 -9.80
CA ILE A 49 -9.91 -4.47 -11.07
C ILE A 49 -11.00 -5.02 -11.99
N GLY A 50 -11.92 -4.17 -12.45
CA GLY A 50 -12.99 -4.60 -13.36
C GLY A 50 -13.90 -5.71 -12.81
N GLY A 51 -14.00 -5.83 -11.47
CA GLY A 51 -14.79 -6.87 -10.79
C GLY A 51 -14.05 -8.17 -10.50
N ALA A 52 -12.81 -8.33 -10.97
CA ALA A 52 -11.97 -9.47 -10.61
C ALA A 52 -11.09 -9.11 -9.41
N THR A 53 -11.10 -9.95 -8.37
CA THR A 53 -10.27 -9.78 -7.18
C THR A 53 -9.00 -10.61 -7.25
N SER A 54 -7.91 -10.12 -6.66
CA SER A 54 -6.63 -10.84 -6.58
C SER A 54 -5.85 -10.45 -5.34
N ASP A 55 -5.06 -11.40 -4.81
CA ASP A 55 -4.25 -11.22 -3.61
C ASP A 55 -2.79 -10.94 -3.96
N TRP A 56 -2.23 -9.96 -3.26
CA TRP A 56 -0.89 -9.45 -3.53
C TRP A 56 -0.14 -9.10 -2.25
N SER A 57 1.16 -9.35 -2.26
CA SER A 57 2.10 -8.73 -1.33
C SER A 57 2.75 -7.54 -2.02
N LYS A 58 2.54 -6.32 -1.50
CA LYS A 58 3.05 -5.07 -2.07
C LYS A 58 3.96 -4.34 -1.09
N LYS A 59 5.01 -3.69 -1.62
CA LYS A 59 5.91 -2.83 -0.86
C LYS A 59 5.85 -1.41 -1.42
N PHE A 60 5.43 -0.46 -0.61
CA PHE A 60 5.36 0.96 -0.95
C PHE A 60 6.56 1.68 -0.37
N THR A 61 7.39 2.26 -1.24
CA THR A 61 8.52 3.09 -0.81
C THR A 61 8.04 4.52 -0.65
N PHE A 62 8.14 5.05 0.56
CA PHE A 62 7.81 6.42 0.89
C PHE A 62 9.04 7.33 0.80
N ARG A 63 8.85 8.51 0.24
CA ARG A 63 9.81 9.63 0.26
C ARG A 63 9.05 10.91 0.56
N ALA A 64 9.53 11.68 1.54
CA ALA A 64 8.90 12.93 1.98
C ALA A 64 7.37 12.81 2.22
N GLY A 65 6.94 11.71 2.82
CA GLY A 65 5.54 11.45 3.17
C GLY A 65 4.64 11.00 2.02
N LYS A 66 5.20 10.73 0.82
CA LYS A 66 4.45 10.27 -0.36
C LYS A 66 5.01 8.95 -0.87
N VAL A 67 4.17 8.13 -1.49
CA VAL A 67 4.63 6.93 -2.20
C VAL A 67 5.42 7.38 -3.44
N ALA A 68 6.69 6.98 -3.51
CA ALA A 68 7.57 7.26 -4.63
C ALA A 68 7.58 6.09 -5.64
N THR A 69 7.58 4.86 -5.13
CA THR A 69 7.61 3.63 -5.94
C THR A 69 6.89 2.50 -5.22
N MET A 70 6.45 1.50 -6.00
CA MET A 70 5.82 0.30 -5.47
C MET A 70 6.34 -0.95 -6.19
N SER A 71 6.59 -2.02 -5.45
CA SER A 71 6.85 -3.36 -6.00
C SER A 71 5.73 -4.31 -5.57
N ALA A 72 5.20 -5.09 -6.49
CA ALA A 72 4.15 -6.07 -6.24
C ALA A 72 4.63 -7.49 -6.52
N ARG A 73 4.16 -8.44 -5.71
CA ARG A 73 4.33 -9.87 -5.94
C ARG A 73 2.98 -10.55 -5.72
N MET A 74 2.56 -11.36 -6.69
CA MET A 74 1.34 -12.17 -6.56
C MET A 74 1.54 -13.20 -5.46
N ARG A 75 0.50 -13.41 -4.65
CA ARG A 75 0.50 -14.37 -3.54
C ARG A 75 -0.06 -15.72 -3.99
#